data_AF-A0A7W7T2F6-F1
#
_entry.id   AF-A0A7W7T2F6-F1
#
_cell.length_a   1.000
_cell.length_b   1.000
_cell.length_c   1.000
_cell.angle_alpha   90.00
_cell.angle_beta   90.00
_cell.angle_gamma   90.00
#
_symmetry.space_group_name_H-M   'P 1'
#
loop_
_entity.id
_entity.type
_entity.pdbx_description
1 polymer ?
#
loop_
_entity_poly.entity_id
_entity_poly.type
_entity_poly.pdbx_seq_one_letter_code
_entity_poly.pdbx_strand_id
1 'polypeptide(L)' 'MRPEWHDGVDPVFMGDLLLCAALEGRLVMSRAQADPVIADLRHTLADLRDRAEPLDDTWAQALVELPKYIEALRIAAGYR' A
#
# COMPACT_ATOMS: atom_id res chain seq x y z
N MET A 1 -21.81 -3.81 21.71
CA MET A 1 -20.40 -4.25 21.76
C MET A 1 -19.74 -3.80 20.47
N ARG A 2 -18.89 -2.77 20.52
CA ARG A 2 -18.11 -2.26 19.39
C ARG A 2 -16.65 -2.65 19.64
N PRO A 3 -15.86 -3.05 18.63
CA PRO A 3 -14.47 -3.36 18.86
C PRO A 3 -13.71 -2.06 19.19
N GLU A 4 -13.08 -2.10 20.34
CA GLU A 4 -12.24 -1.06 20.93
C GLU A 4 -10.83 -1.13 20.34
N TRP A 5 -10.61 -0.34 19.28
CA TRP A 5 -9.27 -0.10 18.72
C TRP A 5 -8.45 0.67 19.76
N HIS A 6 -7.36 0.07 20.25
CA HIS A 6 -6.54 0.60 21.34
C HIS A 6 -5.72 1.83 20.89
N ASP A 7 -5.74 2.90 21.69
CA ASP A 7 -5.00 4.17 21.57
C ASP A 7 -3.47 4.04 21.82
N GLY A 8 -2.83 2.99 21.31
CA GLY A 8 -1.41 2.71 21.56
C GLY A 8 -0.65 2.12 20.38
N VAL A 9 -1.26 2.07 19.20
CA VAL A 9 -0.59 1.67 17.97
C VAL A 9 0.07 2.92 17.41
N ASP A 10 1.38 3.07 17.62
CA ASP A 10 2.23 3.89 16.73
C ASP A 10 1.73 3.62 15.31
N PRO A 11 1.15 4.59 14.58
CA PRO A 11 0.20 4.31 13.52
C PRO A 11 0.87 3.36 12.54
N VAL A 12 0.53 2.07 12.63
CA VAL A 12 1.14 1.07 11.78
C VAL A 12 0.71 1.49 10.39
N PHE A 13 1.67 2.06 9.67
CA PHE A 13 1.42 2.59 8.35
C PHE A 13 0.88 1.43 7.52
N MET A 14 -0.26 1.68 6.88
CA MET A 14 -1.07 0.62 6.30
C MET A 14 -0.27 -0.19 5.26
N GLY A 15 0.74 0.41 4.62
CA GLY A 15 1.64 -0.27 3.69
C GLY A 15 2.49 -1.32 4.36
N ASP A 16 3.03 -1.04 5.55
CA ASP A 16 3.84 -2.01 6.31
C ASP A 16 2.97 -3.16 6.82
N LEU A 17 1.73 -2.87 7.24
CA LEU A 17 0.76 -3.90 7.63
C LEU A 17 0.43 -4.83 6.46
N LEU A 18 0.10 -4.25 5.30
CA LEU A 18 -0.27 -5.01 4.10
C LEU A 18 0.92 -5.82 3.60
N LEU A 19 2.12 -5.26 3.61
CA LEU A 19 3.33 -5.96 3.22
C LEU A 19 3.63 -7.13 4.14
N CYS A 20 3.56 -6.93 5.47
CA CYS A 20 3.73 -8.03 6.44
C CYS A 20 2.67 -9.12 6.23
N ALA A 21 1.41 -8.75 6.05
CA ALA A 21 0.34 -9.72 5.79
C ALA A 21 0.57 -10.51 4.50
N ALA A 22 1.07 -9.88 3.43
CA ALA A 22 1.39 -10.55 2.18
C ALA A 22 2.59 -11.50 2.33
N LEU A 23 3.66 -11.05 2.99
CA LEU A 23 4.86 -11.86 3.26
C LEU A 23 4.55 -13.08 4.12
N GLU A 24 3.65 -12.94 5.09
CA GLU A 24 3.19 -14.04 5.94
C GLU A 24 2.14 -14.94 5.27
N GLY A 25 1.75 -14.66 4.02
CA GLY A 25 0.74 -15.41 3.28
C GLY A 25 -0.69 -15.23 3.81
N ARG A 26 -0.93 -14.22 4.64
CA ARG A 26 -2.26 -13.85 5.17
C ARG A 26 -3.07 -12.99 4.22
N LEU A 27 -2.41 -12.38 3.22
CA LEU A 27 -3.06 -11.68 2.11
C LEU A 27 -2.94 -12.53 0.84
N VAL A 28 -4.08 -12.90 0.26
CA VAL A 28 -4.14 -13.68 -0.98
C VAL A 28 -5.11 -12.99 -1.92
N MET A 29 -4.67 -12.75 -3.16
CA MET A 29 -5.46 -12.12 -4.20
C MET A 29 -5.19 -12.83 -5.53
N SER A 30 -6.17 -12.91 -6.42
CA SER A 30 -5.88 -13.41 -7.77
C SER A 30 -5.15 -12.35 -8.61
N ARG A 31 -4.35 -12.76 -9.60
CA ARG A 31 -3.70 -11.83 -10.53
C ARG A 31 -4.70 -10.92 -11.24
N ALA A 32 -5.84 -11.47 -11.68
CA ALA A 32 -6.90 -10.69 -12.32
C ALA A 32 -7.47 -9.57 -11.43
N GLN A 33 -7.44 -9.74 -10.10
CA GLN A 33 -7.83 -8.70 -9.14
C GLN A 33 -6.67 -7.73 -8.86
N ALA A 34 -5.44 -8.22 -8.74
CA ALA A 34 -4.28 -7.41 -8.39
C ALA A 34 -3.81 -6.50 -9.53
N ASP A 35 -3.87 -6.98 -10.78
CA ASP A 35 -3.35 -6.28 -11.95
C ASP A 35 -3.95 -4.88 -12.16
N PRO A 36 -5.29 -4.69 -12.17
CA PRO A 36 -5.86 -3.35 -12.35
C PRO A 36 -5.47 -2.43 -11.18
N VAL A 37 -5.49 -2.94 -9.94
CA VAL A 37 -5.14 -2.13 -8.76
C VAL A 37 -3.66 -1.71 -8.79
N ILE A 38 -2.76 -2.63 -9.14
CA ILE A 38 -1.33 -2.33 -9.28
C ILE A 38 -1.09 -1.32 -10.41
N ALA A 39 -1.82 -1.43 -11.52
CA ALA A 39 -1.71 -0.47 -12.63
C ALA A 39 -2.12 0.94 -12.19
N ASP A 40 -3.26 1.07 -11.50
CA ASP A 40 -3.77 2.36 -11.00
C ASP A 40 -2.84 2.98 -9.96
N LEU A 41 -2.31 2.18 -9.03
CA LEU A 41 -1.35 2.65 -8.02
C LEU A 41 -0.02 3.09 -8.65
N ARG A 42 0.45 2.38 -9.69
CA ARG A 42 1.65 2.77 -10.44
C ARG A 42 1.46 4.08 -11.19
N HIS A 43 0.29 4.26 -11.81
CA HIS A 43 -0.04 5.51 -12.49
C HIS A 43 -0.07 6.67 -11.49
N THR A 44 -0.76 6.50 -10.36
CA THR A 44 -0.80 7.50 -9.29
C THR A 44 0.59 7.83 -8.76
N LEU A 45 1.45 6.83 -8.54
CA LEU A 45 2.82 7.04 -8.07
C LEU A 45 3.67 7.82 -9.10
N ALA A 46 3.48 7.56 -10.40
CA ALA A 46 4.14 8.32 -11.45
C ALA A 46 3.67 9.78 -11.45
N ASP A 47 2.36 10.01 -11.42
CA ASP A 47 1.78 11.35 -11.36
C ASP A 47 2.25 12.15 -10.14
N LEU A 48 2.41 11.50 -8.99
CA LEU A 48 2.94 12.14 -7.78
C LEU A 48 4.43 12.48 -7.87
N ARG A 49 5.23 11.62 -8.52
CA ARG A 49 6.66 11.87 -8.71
C ARG A 49 6.93 13.00 -9.70
N ASP A 50 6.06 13.17 -10.68
CA ASP A 50 6.20 14.19 -11.73
C ASP A 50 5.71 15.58 -11.28
N ARG A 51 5.14 15.69 -10.07
CA ARG A 51 4.75 16.99 -9.50
C ARG A 51 5.99 17.85 -9.22
N ALA A 52 5.98 19.07 -9.77
CA ALA A 52 7.03 20.07 -9.54
C ALA A 52 6.82 20.92 -8.27
N GLU A 53 5.63 20.87 -7.67
CA GLU A 53 5.29 21.64 -6.48
C GLU A 53 5.70 20.91 -5.19
N PRO A 54 6.02 21.66 -4.11
CA PRO A 54 6.33 21.05 -2.81
C PRO A 54 5.15 20.21 -2.34
N LEU A 55 5.41 18.94 -2.07
CA LEU A 55 4.45 18.02 -1.50
C LEU A 55 4.22 18.40 -0.04
N ASP A 56 2.96 18.54 0.36
CA ASP A 56 2.63 18.54 1.79
C ASP A 56 2.94 17.18 2.41
N ASP A 57 2.92 17.11 3.74
CA ASP A 57 3.26 15.88 4.48
C ASP A 57 2.39 14.67 4.06
N THR A 58 1.16 14.92 3.59
CA THR A 58 0.26 13.85 3.12
C THR A 58 0.75 13.26 1.80
N TRP A 59 1.14 14.11 0.86
CA TRP A 59 1.66 13.66 -0.43
C TRP A 59 3.04 13.04 -0.32
N ALA A 60 3.90 13.57 0.55
CA ALA A 60 5.19 12.96 0.87
C ALA A 60 5.00 11.56 1.44
N GLN A 61 4.01 11.36 2.32
CA GLN A 61 3.67 10.05 2.86
C GLN A 61 3.15 9.10 1.77
N ALA A 62 2.33 9.58 0.83
CA ALA A 62 1.84 8.75 -0.27
C ALA A 62 2.99 8.20 -1.14
N LEU A 63 4.04 8.98 -1.38
CA LEU A 63 5.23 8.51 -2.11
C LEU A 63 5.97 7.37 -1.41
N VAL A 64 5.89 7.31 -0.07
CA VAL A 64 6.49 6.24 0.74
C VAL A 64 5.59 5.00 0.79
N GLU A 65 4.27 5.19 0.89
CA GLU A 65 3.30 4.10 1.10
C GLU A 65 2.86 3.39 -0.19
N LEU A 66 2.67 4.12 -1.29
CA LEU A 66 2.22 3.52 -2.56
C LEU A 66 3.13 2.39 -3.06
N PRO A 67 4.48 2.50 -3.01
CA PRO A 67 5.36 1.39 -3.34
C PRO A 67 5.13 0.14 -2.48
N LYS A 68 4.84 0.31 -1.19
CA LYS A 68 4.58 -0.81 -0.26
C LYS A 68 3.28 -1.52 -0.62
N TYR A 69 2.22 -0.77 -0.97
CA TYR A 69 0.96 -1.36 -1.44
C TYR A 69 1.14 -2.15 -2.73
N ILE A 70 1.86 -1.60 -3.70
CA ILE A 70 2.16 -2.29 -4.96
C ILE A 70 2.87 -3.61 -4.68
N GLU A 71 3.85 -3.62 -3.80
CA GLU A 71 4.61 -4.83 -3.47
C GLU A 71 3.78 -5.85 -2.69
N ALA A 72 2.99 -5.41 -1.71
CA ALA A 72 2.08 -6.29 -0.98
C ALA A 72 1.09 -7.00 -1.92
N LEU A 73 0.51 -6.27 -2.87
CA LEU A 73 -0.40 -6.84 -3.87
C LEU A 73 0.31 -7.79 -4.84
N ARG A 74 1.56 -7.49 -5.20
CA ARG A 74 2.37 -8.38 -6.05
C ARG A 74 2.60 -9.73 -5.37
N ILE A 75 3.03 -9.71 -4.11
CA ILE A 75 3.26 -10.90 -3.30
C ILE A 75 1.96 -11.67 -3.10
N ALA A 76 0.87 -10.98 -2.74
CA ALA A 76 -0.44 -11.60 -2.55
C ALA A 76 -1.01 -12.27 -3.81
N ALA A 77 -0.63 -11.79 -4.99
CA ALA A 77 -0.98 -12.36 -6.29
C ALA A 77 -0.01 -13.45 -6.79
N GLY A 78 1.00 -13.78 -5.99
CA GLY A 78 2.00 -14.79 -6.33
C GLY A 78 2.90 -14.37 -7.50
N TYR A 79 3.16 -13.06 -7.64
CA TYR A 79 4.27 -12.59 -8.44
C TYR A 79 5.56 -12.83 -7.65
N ARG A 80 6.49 -13.58 -8.25
CA ARG A 80 7.85 -13.81 -7.73
C ARG A 80 8.85 -13.01 -8.56
#